data_AF-A0A352XMF8-F1
#
_entry.id   AF-A0A352XMF8-F1
#
_cell.length_a   1.000
_cell.length_b   1.000
_cell.length_c   1.000
_cell.angle_alpha   90.00
_cell.angle_beta   90.00
_cell.angle_gamma   90.00
#
_symmetry.space_group_name_H-M   'P 1'
#
loop_
_entity.id
_entity.type
_entity.pdbx_description
1 polymer ?
#
loop_
_entity_poly.entity_id
_entity_poly.type
_entity_poly.pdbx_seq_one_letter_code
_entity_poly.pdbx_strand_id
1 'polypeptide(L)'
;MRRWFPFVGLFVVLVLFRLIGAWQGWALSPLPALFLLSFVFLPGRGRWLFPLAAWVVTDPLLNAFYGYPMLTWDHLGIVAGLASMLVLVPWMQRDASWLRGLLGSLMAAVLFY
;
A
#
# COMPACT_ATOMS: atom_id res chain seq x y z
N MET A 1 0.46 21.20 16.92
CA MET A 1 0.22 19.83 17.41
C MET A 1 0.57 18.84 16.30
N ARG A 2 1.41 17.84 16.59
CA ARG A 2 2.28 17.16 15.61
C ARG A 2 1.50 16.42 14.51
N ARG A 3 1.54 16.96 13.28
CA ARG A 3 1.01 16.36 12.03
C ARG A 3 1.55 14.95 11.73
N TRP A 4 2.54 14.44 12.47
CA TRP A 4 3.23 13.17 12.24
C TRP A 4 2.54 11.95 12.88
N PHE A 5 1.71 12.16 13.91
CA PHE A 5 1.03 11.08 14.63
C PHE A 5 0.16 10.16 13.74
N PRO A 6 -0.68 10.68 12.81
CA PRO A 6 -1.45 9.81 11.93
C PRO A 6 -0.57 9.00 10.97
N PHE A 7 0.60 9.52 10.58
CA PHE A 7 1.55 8.79 9.73
C PHE A 7 2.17 7.62 10.50
N VAL A 8 2.69 7.85 11.69
CA VAL A 8 3.30 6.77 12.49
C VAL A 8 2.25 5.70 12.83
N GLY A 9 1.03 6.11 13.19
CA GLY A 9 -0.07 5.19 13.46
C GLY A 9 -0.43 4.33 12.25
N LEU A 10 -0.62 4.95 11.08
CA LEU A 10 -0.81 4.21 9.83
C LEU A 10 0.34 3.23 9.60
N PHE A 11 1.61 3.64 9.81
CA PHE A 11 2.79 2.87 9.46
C PHE A 11 2.85 1.59 10.27
N VAL A 12 2.64 1.72 11.57
CA VAL A 12 2.58 0.59 12.51
C VAL A 12 1.44 -0.35 12.11
N VAL A 13 0.26 0.17 11.80
CA VAL A 13 -0.86 -0.65 11.31
C VAL A 13 -0.47 -1.39 10.01
N LEU A 14 0.24 -0.75 9.07
CA LEU A 14 0.68 -1.41 7.83
C LEU A 14 1.59 -2.60 8.11
N VAL A 15 2.60 -2.37 8.94
CA VAL A 15 3.61 -3.38 9.27
C VAL A 15 2.93 -4.55 9.97
N LEU A 16 2.05 -4.28 10.94
CA LEU A 16 1.31 -5.32 11.65
C LEU A 16 0.41 -6.14 10.73
N PHE A 17 -0.42 -5.51 9.91
CA PHE A 17 -1.29 -6.25 8.98
C PHE A 17 -0.51 -7.06 7.96
N ARG A 18 0.64 -6.54 7.49
CA ARG A 18 1.46 -7.27 6.53
C ARG A 18 2.18 -8.46 7.17
N LEU A 19 2.65 -8.33 8.41
CA LEU A 19 3.21 -9.45 9.18
C LEU A 19 2.15 -10.50 9.50
N ILE A 20 0.94 -10.10 9.90
CA ILE A 20 -0.18 -11.01 10.19
C ILE A 20 -0.64 -11.73 8.92
N GLY A 21 -0.85 -11.00 7.82
CA GLY A 21 -1.28 -11.57 6.54
C GLY A 21 -0.27 -12.58 6.01
N ALA A 22 1.01 -12.25 6.10
CA ALA A 22 2.08 -13.19 5.82
C ALA A 22 2.01 -14.44 6.72
N TRP A 23 1.92 -14.26 8.04
CA TRP A 23 1.89 -15.37 8.99
C TRP A 23 0.72 -16.34 8.78
N GLN A 24 -0.45 -15.82 8.36
CA GLN A 24 -1.62 -16.65 8.06
C GLN A 24 -1.63 -17.23 6.63
N GLY A 25 -0.61 -16.96 5.82
CA GLY A 25 -0.53 -17.41 4.42
C GLY A 25 -1.57 -16.76 3.51
N TRP A 26 -2.10 -15.59 3.89
CA TRP A 26 -3.10 -14.89 3.11
C TRP A 26 -2.44 -14.16 1.94
N ALA A 27 -2.98 -14.33 0.73
CA ALA A 27 -2.55 -13.60 -0.46
C ALA A 27 -2.88 -12.09 -0.39
N LEU A 28 -3.71 -11.68 0.57
CA LEU A 28 -4.14 -10.29 0.76
C LEU A 28 -3.05 -9.50 1.49
N SER A 29 -2.08 -9.02 0.73
CA SER A 29 -1.15 -7.99 1.20
C SER A 29 -1.91 -6.66 1.34
N PRO A 30 -1.82 -5.96 2.47
CA PRO A 30 -2.44 -4.64 2.61
C PRO A 30 -1.73 -3.58 1.75
N LEU A 31 -0.52 -3.85 1.28
CA LEU A 31 0.34 -2.90 0.57
C LEU A 31 -0.35 -2.12 -0.57
N PRO A 32 -1.15 -2.72 -1.45
CA PRO A 32 -1.76 -2.00 -2.57
C PRO A 32 -2.84 -1.01 -2.11
N ALA A 33 -3.66 -1.40 -1.15
CA ALA A 33 -4.64 -0.50 -0.53
C ALA A 33 -3.95 0.70 0.14
N LEU A 34 -2.83 0.45 0.81
CA LEU A 34 -2.10 1.47 1.54
C LEU A 34 -1.36 2.43 0.61
N PHE A 35 -0.82 1.91 -0.49
CA PHE A 35 -0.27 2.71 -1.57
C PHE A 35 -1.34 3.62 -2.17
N LEU A 36 -2.54 3.09 -2.48
CA LEU A 36 -3.61 3.93 -2.99
C LEU A 36 -4.02 5.02 -1.98
N LEU A 37 -4.25 4.65 -0.72
CA LEU A 37 -4.66 5.58 0.33
C LEU A 37 -3.61 6.66 0.61
N SER A 38 -2.31 6.32 0.56
CA SER A 38 -1.25 7.31 0.75
C SER A 38 -1.29 8.39 -0.33
N PHE A 39 -1.64 8.03 -1.57
CA PHE A 39 -1.78 8.99 -2.65
C PHE A 39 -3.07 9.80 -2.59
N VAL A 40 -4.15 9.18 -2.14
CA VAL A 40 -5.44 9.87 -2.01
C VAL A 40 -5.40 10.89 -0.87
N PHE A 41 -4.80 10.55 0.28
CA PHE A 41 -4.93 11.35 1.51
C PHE A 41 -3.66 12.11 1.95
N LEU A 42 -2.45 11.70 1.55
CA LEU A 42 -1.22 12.35 2.03
C LEU A 42 -0.72 13.42 1.05
N PRO A 43 -0.43 14.64 1.54
CA PRO A 43 0.16 15.67 0.70
C PRO A 43 1.69 15.51 0.54
N GLY A 44 2.23 16.11 -0.52
CA GLY A 44 3.66 16.33 -0.69
C GLY A 44 4.48 15.05 -0.95
N ARG A 45 5.63 14.91 -0.28
CA ARG A 45 6.53 13.76 -0.41
C ARG A 45 6.07 12.53 0.39
N GLY A 46 5.17 12.74 1.36
CA GLY A 46 4.67 11.67 2.25
C GLY A 46 3.93 10.57 1.51
N ARG A 47 3.18 10.89 0.44
CA ARG A 47 2.45 9.90 -0.38
C ARG A 47 3.32 8.82 -0.99
N TRP A 48 4.59 9.12 -1.26
CA TRP A 48 5.58 8.20 -1.83
C TRP A 48 6.42 7.54 -0.74
N LEU A 49 6.97 8.35 0.17
CA LEU A 49 7.88 7.87 1.22
C LEU A 49 7.23 6.81 2.09
N PHE A 50 5.94 6.96 2.35
CA PHE A 50 5.22 6.11 3.29
C PHE A 50 5.04 4.67 2.81
N PRO A 51 4.40 4.41 1.65
CA PRO A 51 4.27 3.05 1.16
C PRO A 51 5.63 2.46 0.74
N LEU A 52 6.57 3.27 0.25
CA LEU A 52 7.92 2.78 -0.07
C LEU A 52 8.67 2.33 1.18
N ALA A 53 8.65 3.12 2.26
CA ALA A 53 9.28 2.72 3.52
C ALA A 53 8.62 1.45 4.07
N ALA A 54 7.29 1.35 4.01
CA ALA A 54 6.59 0.15 4.43
C ALA A 54 7.03 -1.05 3.59
N TRP A 55 7.11 -0.89 2.27
CA TRP A 55 7.57 -1.95 1.38
C TRP A 55 9.01 -2.38 1.67
N VAL A 56 9.96 -1.44 1.66
CA VAL A 56 11.39 -1.72 1.89
C VAL A 56 11.67 -2.31 3.26
N VAL A 57 10.87 -1.99 4.29
CA VAL A 57 11.04 -2.61 5.61
C VAL A 57 10.44 -4.01 5.64
N THR A 58 9.22 -4.18 5.15
CA THR A 58 8.48 -5.44 5.32
C THR A 58 8.87 -6.51 4.32
N ASP A 59 9.21 -6.16 3.09
CA ASP A 59 9.53 -7.11 2.03
C ASP A 59 10.79 -7.94 2.34
N PRO A 60 11.94 -7.33 2.68
CA PRO A 60 13.14 -8.09 3.00
C PRO A 60 12.97 -8.91 4.29
N LEU A 61 12.25 -8.36 5.28
CA LEU A 61 11.95 -9.09 6.52
C LEU A 61 11.13 -10.35 6.24
N LEU A 62 10.09 -10.25 5.42
CA LEU A 62 9.26 -11.39 5.08
C LEU A 62 9.99 -12.38 4.17
N ASN A 63 10.70 -11.90 3.15
CA ASN A 63 11.48 -12.79 2.26
C ASN A 63 12.56 -13.54 3.05
N ALA A 64 13.25 -12.87 3.99
CA ALA A 64 14.21 -13.53 4.88
C ALA A 64 13.54 -14.55 5.81
N PHE A 65 12.36 -14.23 6.36
CA PHE A 65 11.60 -15.13 7.22
C PHE A 65 11.14 -16.41 6.49
N TYR A 66 10.73 -16.29 5.23
CA TYR A 66 10.29 -17.43 4.41
C TYR A 66 11.41 -18.11 3.59
N GLY A 67 12.63 -17.58 3.62
CA GLY A 67 13.73 -18.09 2.81
C GLY A 67 13.59 -17.82 1.30
N TYR A 68 12.80 -16.82 0.91
CA TYR A 68 12.65 -16.41 -0.49
C TYR A 68 13.74 -15.42 -0.94
N PRO A 69 14.05 -15.35 -2.25
CA PRO A 69 14.97 -14.35 -2.78
C PRO A 69 14.45 -12.93 -2.51
N MET A 70 15.34 -12.02 -2.10
CA MET A 70 14.95 -10.64 -1.77
C MET A 70 14.49 -9.81 -2.97
N LEU A 71 14.86 -10.19 -4.19
CA LEU A 71 14.45 -9.52 -5.42
C LEU A 71 14.16 -10.56 -6.49
N THR A 72 12.93 -10.57 -6.99
CA THR A 72 12.48 -11.47 -8.06
C THR A 72 11.79 -10.68 -9.17
N TRP A 73 11.59 -11.31 -10.32
CA TRP A 73 10.82 -10.72 -11.42
C TRP A 73 9.37 -10.40 -11.02
N ASP A 74 8.79 -11.11 -10.05
CA ASP A 74 7.44 -10.84 -9.53
C ASP A 74 7.30 -9.44 -8.93
N HIS A 75 8.40 -8.87 -8.43
CA HIS A 75 8.41 -7.51 -7.91
C HIS A 75 8.10 -6.47 -8.99
N LEU A 76 8.46 -6.74 -10.26
CA LEU A 76 8.07 -5.86 -11.37
C LEU A 76 6.56 -5.89 -11.61
N GLY A 77 5.94 -7.06 -11.46
CA GLY A 77 4.48 -7.20 -11.53
C GLY A 77 3.79 -6.40 -10.44
N ILE A 78 4.29 -6.46 -9.20
CA ILE A 78 3.80 -5.66 -8.08
C ILE A 78 3.93 -4.16 -8.41
N VAL A 79 5.08 -3.70 -8.89
CA VAL A 79 5.28 -2.28 -9.24
C VAL A 79 4.33 -1.84 -10.35
N ALA A 80 4.13 -2.66 -11.38
CA ALA A 80 3.20 -2.37 -12.46
C ALA A 80 1.75 -2.26 -11.96
N GLY A 81 1.32 -3.18 -11.09
CA GLY A 81 0.00 -3.13 -10.44
C GLY A 81 -0.16 -1.90 -9.54
N LEU A 82 0.86 -1.50 -8.78
CA LEU A 82 0.80 -0.28 -7.99
C LEU A 82 0.69 0.97 -8.87
N ALA A 83 1.44 1.00 -9.98
CA ALA A 83 1.42 2.11 -10.91
C ALA A 83 0.05 2.26 -11.61
N SER A 84 -0.60 1.14 -11.98
CA SER A 84 -1.91 1.16 -12.64
C SER A 84 -2.99 1.81 -11.77
N MET A 85 -2.98 1.54 -10.46
CA MET A 85 -3.91 2.14 -9.50
C MET A 85 -3.86 3.67 -9.45
N LEU A 86 -2.70 4.28 -9.76
CA LEU A 86 -2.52 5.74 -9.67
C LEU A 86 -3.45 6.51 -10.60
N VAL A 87 -3.94 5.87 -11.67
CA VAL A 87 -4.92 6.46 -12.60
C VAL A 87 -6.22 6.84 -11.88
N LEU A 88 -6.58 6.15 -10.80
CA LEU A 88 -7.80 6.40 -10.04
C LEU A 88 -7.68 7.56 -9.05
N VAL A 89 -6.45 7.93 -8.65
CA VAL A 89 -6.20 8.93 -7.59
C VAL A 89 -6.86 10.29 -7.91
N PRO A 90 -6.72 10.88 -9.12
CA PRO A 90 -7.36 12.16 -9.42
C PRO A 90 -8.88 12.08 -9.35
N TRP A 91 -9.48 10.95 -9.75
CA TRP A 91 -10.93 10.75 -9.70
C TRP A 91 -11.42 10.62 -8.25
N MET A 92 -10.68 9.91 -7.41
CA MET A 92 -10.98 9.76 -5.98
C MET A 92 -10.82 11.07 -5.20
N GLN A 93 -9.90 11.95 -5.61
CA GLN A 93 -9.66 13.23 -4.95
C GLN A 93 -10.62 14.36 -5.34
N ARG A 94 -11.41 14.19 -6.41
CA ARG A 94 -12.32 15.24 -6.90
C ARG A 94 -13.37 15.65 -5.87
N ASP A 95 -13.98 14.68 -5.20
CA ASP A 95 -15.02 14.91 -4.20
C ASP A 95 -14.83 13.94 -3.04
N ALA A 96 -14.86 14.46 -1.81
CA ALA A 96 -14.79 13.64 -0.59
C ALA A 96 -16.11 12.90 -0.37
N SER A 97 -16.31 11.79 -1.10
CA SER A 97 -17.46 10.91 -0.99
C SER A 97 -17.03 9.51 -0.57
N TRP A 98 -17.66 8.98 0.48
CA TRP A 98 -17.41 7.62 0.96
C TRP A 98 -17.68 6.57 -0.15
N LEU A 99 -18.67 6.81 -1.02
CA LEU A 99 -19.00 5.92 -2.13
C LEU A 99 -17.88 5.88 -3.18
N ARG A 100 -17.24 7.02 -3.46
CA ARG A 100 -16.07 7.07 -4.35
C ARG A 100 -14.86 6.41 -3.72
N GLY A 101 -14.68 6.54 -2.41
CA GLY A 101 -13.66 5.79 -1.67
C GLY A 101 -13.84 4.28 -1.84
N LEU A 102 -15.07 3.79 -1.67
CA LEU A 102 -15.40 2.37 -1.80
C LEU A 102 -15.24 1.87 -3.25
N LEU A 103 -15.86 2.54 -4.22
CA LEU A 103 -15.76 2.17 -5.64
C LEU A 103 -14.32 2.29 -6.17
N GLY A 104 -13.59 3.34 -5.78
CA GLY A 104 -12.20 3.53 -6.16
C GLY A 104 -11.29 2.43 -5.59
N SER A 105 -11.54 2.00 -4.35
CA SER A 105 -10.80 0.88 -3.75
C SER A 105 -11.11 -0.45 -4.44
N LEU A 106 -12.36 -0.68 -4.82
CA LEU A 106 -12.77 -1.86 -5.62
C LEU A 106 -12.11 -1.87 -6.99
N MET A 107 -12.17 -0.75 -7.72
CA MET A 107 -11.52 -0.62 -9.03
C MET A 107 -10.01 -0.77 -8.93
N ALA A 108 -9.39 -0.21 -7.89
CA ALA A 108 -7.96 -0.38 -7.66
C ALA A 108 -7.59 -1.84 -7.44
N ALA A 109 -8.38 -2.58 -6.63
CA ALA A 109 -8.15 -4.00 -6.43
C ALA A 109 -8.17 -4.78 -7.77
N VAL A 110 -9.12 -4.46 -8.67
CA VAL A 110 -9.21 -5.06 -10.02
C VAL A 110 -8.03 -4.68 -10.92
N LEU A 111 -7.44 -3.48 -10.75
CA LEU A 111 -6.28 -3.05 -11.54
C LEU A 111 -4.96 -3.69 -11.08
N PHE A 112 -4.92 -4.24 -9.86
CA PHE A 112 -3.70 -4.77 -9.27
C PHE A 112 -3.63 -6.29 -9.26
N TYR A 113 -4.76 -6.97 -9.01
CA TYR A 113 -4.88 -8.42 -9.03
C TYR A 113 -5.34 -8.90 -10.41
#